data_AF-H3RH75-F1
#
_entry.id   AF-H3RH75-F1
#
_cell.length_a   1.000
_cell.length_b   1.000
_cell.length_c   1.000
_cell.angle_alpha   90.00
_cell.angle_beta   90.00
_cell.angle_gamma   90.00
#
_symmetry.space_group_name_H-M   'P 1'
#
loop_
_entity.id
_entity.type
_entity.pdbx_description
1 polymer ?
#
loop_
_entity_poly.entity_id
_entity_poly.type
_entity_poly.pdbx_seq_one_letter_code
_entity_poly.pdbx_strand_id
1 'polypeptide(L)' 'MLMLHRGDTVSHVARTLCCARSSIGRWINWFTLSGAEGLKSLPSGRGRRWPFEHICALLVSVTFKPSVQRAPVPGK' A
#
# COMPACT_ATOMS: atom_id res chain seq x y z
N MET A 1 22.38 1.44 0.34
CA MET A 1 23.52 2.07 1.04
C MET A 1 24.75 2.27 0.17
N LEU A 2 24.97 1.45 -0.88
CA LEU A 2 26.17 1.55 -1.71
C LEU A 2 26.37 2.92 -2.38
N MET A 3 25.29 3.58 -2.82
CA MET A 3 25.33 4.94 -3.37
C MET A 3 25.85 5.97 -2.35
N LEU A 4 25.31 5.94 -1.13
CA LEU A 4 25.77 6.80 -0.03
C LEU A 4 27.24 6.53 0.32
N HIS A 5 27.66 5.26 0.32
CA HIS A 5 29.06 4.88 0.55
C HIS A 5 30.01 5.39 -0.55
N ARG A 6 29.53 5.55 -1.79
CA ARG A 6 30.30 6.14 -2.90
C ARG A 6 30.37 7.68 -2.82
N GLY A 7 29.76 8.30 -1.80
CA GLY A 7 29.75 9.75 -1.60
C GLY A 7 28.53 10.45 -2.20
N ASP A 8 27.55 9.72 -2.73
CA ASP A 8 26.33 10.35 -3.25
C ASP A 8 25.55 11.06 -2.12
N THR A 9 24.99 12.22 -2.42
CA THR A 9 24.19 12.96 -1.44
C THR A 9 22.84 12.29 -1.19
N VAL A 10 22.27 12.48 0.01
CA VAL A 10 20.92 12.01 0.37
C VAL A 10 19.86 12.47 -0.64
N SER A 11 19.98 13.71 -1.13
CA SER A 11 19.06 14.27 -2.13
C SER A 11 19.20 13.62 -3.51
N HIS A 12 20.40 13.18 -3.89
CA HIS A 12 20.61 12.43 -5.12
C HIS A 12 20.00 11.03 -4.99
N VAL A 13 20.33 10.32 -3.91
CA VAL A 13 19.83 8.96 -3.66
C VAL A 13 18.30 8.92 -3.55
N ALA A 14 17.68 9.91 -2.89
CA ALA A 14 16.23 10.03 -2.79
C ALA A 14 15.56 10.18 -4.17
N ARG A 15 16.15 10.98 -5.07
CA ARG A 15 15.66 11.13 -6.45
C ARG A 15 15.83 9.83 -7.24
N THR A 16 16.99 9.19 -7.15
CA THR A 16 17.27 7.93 -7.88
C THR A 16 16.34 6.80 -7.44
N LEU A 17 16.00 6.74 -6.15
CA LEU A 17 15.11 5.71 -5.58
C LEU A 17 13.63 6.12 -5.57
N CYS A 18 13.28 7.28 -6.16
CA CYS A 18 11.92 7.82 -6.17
C CYS A 18 11.24 7.82 -4.79
N CYS A 19 11.97 8.20 -3.74
CA CYS A 19 11.47 8.22 -2.37
C CYS A 19 11.76 9.54 -1.66
N ALA A 20 11.06 9.79 -0.56
CA ALA A 20 11.31 10.99 0.23
C ALA A 20 12.69 10.94 0.90
N ARG A 21 13.34 12.11 1.06
CA ARG A 21 14.62 12.22 1.80
C ARG A 21 14.51 11.67 3.23
N SER A 22 13.33 11.77 3.85
CA SER A 22 13.07 11.22 5.19
C SER A 22 13.11 9.69 5.22
N SER A 23 12.74 9.00 4.13
CA SER A 23 12.88 7.55 4.01
C SER A 23 14.36 7.14 4.04
N ILE A 24 15.21 7.85 3.30
CA ILE A 24 16.65 7.64 3.31
C ILE A 24 17.22 7.88 4.71
N GLY A 25 16.81 8.95 5.39
CA GLY A 25 17.23 9.24 6.76
C GLY A 25 16.87 8.11 7.75
N ARG A 26 15.67 7.53 7.64
CA ARG A 26 15.28 6.36 8.46
C ARG A 26 16.14 5.13 8.17
N TRP A 27 16.43 4.86 6.90
CA TRP A 27 17.30 3.75 6.52
C TRP A 27 18.72 3.94 7.05
N ILE A 28 19.26 5.16 6.99
CA ILE A 28 20.57 5.48 7.59
C ILE A 28 20.53 5.20 9.09
N ASN A 29 19.51 5.70 9.80
CA ASN A 29 19.37 5.49 11.23
C ASN A 29 19.30 3.99 11.60
N TRP A 30 18.49 3.20 10.89
CA TRP A 30 18.40 1.75 11.11
C TRP A 30 19.71 1.02 10.81
N PHE A 31 20.41 1.43 9.75
CA PHE A 31 21.71 0.87 9.43
C PHE A 31 22.77 1.19 10.49
N THR A 32 22.79 2.41 11.02
CA THR A 32 23.70 2.80 12.10
C THR A 32 23.43 2.03 13.39
N LEU A 33 22.15 1.80 13.72
CA LEU A 33 21.74 1.13 14.97
C LEU A 33 21.89 -0.40 14.92
N SER A 34 21.68 -1.02 13.75
CA SER A 34 21.53 -2.48 13.67
C SER A 34 22.17 -3.09 12.41
N GLY A 35 23.01 -2.33 11.71
CA GLY A 35 23.68 -2.78 10.49
C GLY A 35 22.70 -3.14 9.38
N ALA A 36 23.11 -4.08 8.53
CA ALA A 36 22.26 -4.58 7.43
C ALA A 36 21.00 -5.29 7.93
N GLU A 37 21.02 -5.88 9.13
CA GLU A 37 19.86 -6.54 9.73
C GLU A 37 18.73 -5.55 10.01
N GLY A 38 19.06 -4.31 10.41
CA GLY A 38 18.09 -3.24 10.62
C GLY A 38 17.35 -2.77 9.36
N LEU A 39 17.84 -3.14 8.18
CA LEU A 39 17.20 -2.81 6.90
C LEU A 39 16.28 -3.91 6.38
N LYS A 40 16.28 -5.09 7.01
CA LYS A 40 15.38 -6.18 6.62
C LYS A 40 13.94 -5.78 6.94
N SER A 41 13.05 -6.01 5.98
CA SER A 41 11.62 -5.82 6.20
C SER A 41 11.15 -6.77 7.29
N LEU A 42 10.56 -6.22 8.35
CA LEU A 42 9.83 -7.03 9.31
C LEU A 42 8.60 -7.65 8.62
N PRO A 43 8.17 -8.85 9.05
CA PRO A 43 6.89 -9.38 8.63
C PRO A 43 5.79 -8.36 8.94
N SER A 44 4.81 -8.24 8.07
CA SER A 44 3.67 -7.35 8.24
C SER A 44 2.99 -7.64 9.59
N GLY A 45 3.16 -6.74 10.57
CA GLY A 45 2.73 -6.95 11.95
C GLY A 45 1.22 -7.04 12.15
N ARG A 46 0.43 -6.64 11.14
CA ARG A 46 -1.01 -6.91 11.07
C ARG A 46 -1.28 -7.75 9.84
N GLY A 47 -1.94 -8.89 10.03
CA GLY A 47 -2.59 -9.60 8.94
C GLY A 47 -3.60 -8.67 8.24
N ARG A 48 -3.90 -8.97 6.96
CA ARG A 48 -4.96 -8.27 6.22
C ARG A 48 -6.25 -8.32 7.04
N ARG A 49 -6.63 -7.18 7.65
CA ARG A 49 -7.83 -7.05 8.49
C ARG A 49 -9.04 -6.53 7.74
N TRP A 50 -8.91 -6.29 6.43
CA TRP A 50 -10.04 -5.87 5.63
C TRP A 50 -10.96 -7.07 5.41
N PRO A 51 -12.24 -6.97 5.77
CA PRO A 51 -13.22 -8.00 5.47
C PRO A 51 -13.51 -7.92 3.96
N PHE A 52 -12.56 -8.40 3.16
CA PHE A 52 -12.57 -8.26 1.71
C PHE A 52 -13.88 -8.78 1.12
N GLU A 53 -14.37 -9.90 1.62
CA GLU A 53 -15.67 -10.46 1.23
C GLU A 53 -16.83 -9.51 1.53
N HIS A 54 -16.87 -8.87 2.70
CA HIS A 54 -17.90 -7.87 3.01
C HIS A 54 -17.79 -6.63 2.11
N ILE A 55 -16.57 -6.18 1.83
CA ILE A 55 -16.35 -5.03 0.94
C ILE A 55 -16.81 -5.38 -0.48
N CYS A 56 -16.47 -6.56 -0.99
CA CYS A 56 -16.92 -7.05 -2.29
C CYS A 56 -18.44 -7.20 -2.34
N ALA A 57 -19.06 -7.78 -1.30
CA ALA A 57 -20.51 -7.91 -1.22
C ALA A 57 -21.23 -6.56 -1.23
N LEU A 58 -20.68 -5.57 -0.50
CA LEU A 58 -21.19 -4.19 -0.52
C LEU A 58 -21.01 -3.53 -1.90
N LEU A 59 -19.86 -3.71 -2.55
CA LEU A 59 -19.61 -3.17 -3.88
C LEU A 59 -20.55 -3.77 -4.93
N VAL A 60 -20.81 -5.08 -4.85
CA VAL A 60 -21.77 -5.74 -5.74
C VAL A 60 -23.19 -5.26 -5.48
N SER A 61 -23.61 -5.09 -4.22
CA SER A 61 -24.98 -4.64 -3.91
C SER A 61 -25.26 -3.19 -4.34
N VAL A 62 -24.27 -2.30 -4.25
CA VAL A 62 -24.44 -0.91 -4.70
C VAL A 62 -24.30 -0.74 -6.22
N THR A 63 -23.58 -1.65 -6.87
CA THR A 63 -23.38 -1.65 -8.33
C THR A 63 -24.53 -2.39 -9.04
N PHE A 64 -25.07 -3.43 -8.41
CA PHE A 64 -26.25 -4.17 -8.85
C PHE A 64 -27.50 -3.55 -8.23
N LYS A 65 -27.90 -2.36 -8.71
CA LYS A 65 -29.29 -1.92 -8.56
C LYS A 65 -30.16 -2.79 -9.47
N PRO A 66 -31.11 -3.60 -8.96
CA PRO A 66 -32.11 -4.19 -9.82
C PRO A 66 -33.01 -3.06 -10.32
N SER A 67 -32.74 -2.61 -11.55
CA SER A 67 -33.64 -1.76 -12.30
C SER A 67 -34.98 -2.48 -12.46
N VAL A 68 -36.01 -1.93 -11.81
CA VAL A 68 -37.43 -2.06 -12.14
C VAL A 68 -38.03 -3.47 -11.97
N GLN A 69 -38.80 -3.65 -10.88
CA GLN A 69 -39.93 -4.59 -10.91
C GLN A 69 -40.92 -4.10 -12.00
N ARG A 70 -40.94 -4.76 -13.16
CA ARG A 70 -42.05 -4.62 -14.11
C ARG A 70 -43.25 -5.37 -13.52
N ALA A 71 -44.27 -4.64 -13.11
CA ALA A 71 -45.57 -5.21 -12.75
C ALA A 71 -46.17 -5.97 -13.97
N PRO A 72 -46.89 -7.08 -13.75
CA PRO A 72 -47.59 -7.76 -14.83
C PRO A 72 -48.75 -6.90 -15.33
N VAL A 73 -48.84 -6.76 -16.66
CA VAL A 73 -49.95 -6.05 -17.33
C VAL A 73 -51.19 -6.94 -17.28
N PRO A 74 -52.36 -6.48 -16.80
CA PRO A 74 -53.57 -7.29 -16.83
C PRO A 74 -54.06 -7.45 -18.26
N GLY A 75 -54.19 -8.71 -18.70
CA GLY A 75 -54.75 -9.09 -19.99
C GLY A 75 -56.22 -8.68 -20.10
N LYS A 76 -56.60 -8.24 -21.29
CA LYS A 76 -57.99 -7.99 -21.70
C LYS A 76 -58.75 -9.30 -21.89
#